data_AF-A0A7X7Z3F1-F1
#
_entry.id   AF-A0A7X7Z3F1-F1
#
_cell.length_a   1.000
_cell.length_b   1.000
_cell.length_c   1.000
_cell.angle_alpha   90.00
_cell.angle_beta   90.00
_cell.angle_gamma   90.00
#
_symmetry.space_group_name_H-M   'P 1'
#
loop_
_entity.id
_entity.type
_entity.pdbx_description
1 polymer ?
#
loop_
_entity_poly.entity_id
_entity_poly.type
_entity_poly.pdbx_seq_one_letter_code
_entity_poly.pdbx_strand_id
1 'polypeptide(L)'
;MQFSKMMIVVLTIAVVSIFTGLALAADPIVIGGQVWNDSNGDGEIDSYSDEVGLDDVMVVFWRDYNCNGVVDGADAIYDYDFTEDDDSGNPGFYSIQAYGGWCFLLEIDGDTLPTDSFLTTPGTVFVRTANEDVLDINFGVMNYDLGYHLMGGRVWQDENDNGRIDGDEEGIEGVQILFYRDYACNGIVDPGDELFDYAFSDIDGYYTVANAKYCYVAFPEALTVPGNTYYTTAEAFAVAINGADLLNLNFGLNYQKEEPGFVCPQRASFWAYQFKGKRHANFSKDEMRKIVRKALTLTRVFRNESDLKDALKYRSSRHHRCHMELKVDKHFAALVLNLAAFEVRDDLDHPVGFGFDTALDLPEWTDATTVGEAFEQIEDAILHHGDLHMAKRLSKALTRGEGMEVTCH
;
A
#
# COMPACT_ATOMS: atom_id res chain seq x y z
N MET A 1 -66.92 -40.45 15.30
CA MET A 1 -65.65 -40.75 14.61
C MET A 1 -64.56 -40.03 15.40
N GLN A 2 -64.08 -40.55 16.54
CA GLN A 2 -62.98 -41.52 16.68
C GLN A 2 -62.10 -41.69 15.45
N PHE A 3 -60.85 -41.20 15.55
CA PHE A 3 -59.56 -41.92 15.59
C PHE A 3 -58.51 -40.85 15.98
N SER A 4 -57.44 -41.04 16.75
CA SER A 4 -57.04 -41.99 17.79
C SER A 4 -55.82 -41.34 18.46
N LYS A 5 -55.74 -41.46 19.79
CA LYS A 5 -54.53 -41.18 20.59
C LYS A 5 -53.33 -41.94 20.04
N MET A 6 -52.14 -41.34 20.10
CA MET A 6 -50.92 -42.11 20.34
C MET A 6 -50.02 -41.39 21.34
N MET A 7 -50.27 -41.72 22.61
CA MET A 7 -49.35 -41.56 23.73
C MET A 7 -48.41 -42.78 23.67
N ILE A 8 -47.10 -42.56 23.46
CA ILE A 8 -46.08 -43.61 23.62
C ILE A 8 -45.16 -43.22 24.79
N VAL A 9 -45.48 -43.85 25.92
CA VAL A 9 -44.61 -44.51 26.90
C VAL A 9 -43.16 -44.03 27.00
N VAL A 10 -42.89 -43.40 28.15
CA VAL A 10 -41.57 -43.26 28.78
C VAL A 10 -40.95 -44.65 28.97
N LEU A 11 -39.86 -44.93 28.26
CA LEU A 11 -38.94 -46.02 28.58
C LEU A 11 -37.58 -45.42 28.95
N THR A 12 -37.34 -45.30 30.25
CA THR A 12 -36.02 -45.00 30.81
C THR A 12 -35.08 -46.17 30.49
N ILE A 13 -34.13 -45.97 29.58
CA ILE A 13 -32.89 -46.74 29.53
C ILE A 13 -31.75 -45.74 29.74
N ALA A 14 -31.22 -45.74 30.96
CA ALA A 14 -29.95 -45.12 31.25
C ALA A 14 -28.85 -45.92 30.55
N VAL A 15 -28.20 -45.33 29.55
CA VAL A 15 -26.83 -45.70 29.19
C VAL A 15 -25.98 -44.49 29.51
N VAL A 16 -25.24 -44.62 30.61
CA VAL A 16 -24.12 -43.77 30.96
C VAL A 16 -23.12 -43.82 29.80
N SER A 17 -22.94 -42.68 29.14
CA SER A 17 -21.75 -42.41 28.33
C SER A 17 -21.30 -41.00 28.68
N ILE A 18 -20.36 -40.95 29.62
CA ILE A 18 -19.55 -39.78 29.89
C ILE A 18 -18.61 -39.64 28.70
N PHE A 19 -18.87 -38.68 27.84
CA PHE A 19 -17.84 -38.01 27.05
C PHE A 19 -17.96 -36.51 27.29
N THR A 20 -16.79 -35.95 27.54
CA THR A 20 -16.47 -34.58 27.90
C THR A 20 -16.89 -33.57 26.84
N GLY A 21 -17.41 -32.42 27.28
CA GLY A 21 -17.58 -31.23 26.46
C GLY A 21 -19.04 -30.97 26.08
N LEU A 22 -19.79 -30.31 26.98
CA LEU A 22 -20.91 -29.50 26.56
C LEU A 22 -20.29 -28.36 25.72
N ALA A 23 -20.24 -28.51 24.41
CA ALA A 23 -20.09 -27.35 23.54
C ALA A 23 -21.34 -26.51 23.80
N LEU A 24 -21.17 -25.39 24.51
CA LEU A 24 -22.14 -24.31 24.46
C LEU A 24 -22.30 -23.97 22.98
N ALA A 25 -23.40 -24.34 22.35
CA ALA A 25 -23.80 -23.64 21.14
C ALA A 25 -23.96 -22.18 21.58
N ALA A 26 -23.18 -21.28 20.98
CA ALA A 26 -23.40 -19.86 21.18
C ALA A 26 -24.86 -19.57 20.81
N ASP A 27 -25.55 -18.81 21.66
CA ASP A 27 -26.90 -18.37 21.32
C ASP A 27 -26.83 -17.60 20.00
N PRO A 28 -27.70 -17.91 19.02
CA PRO A 28 -27.70 -17.20 17.76
C PRO A 28 -28.04 -15.73 18.02
N ILE A 29 -27.42 -14.85 17.23
CA ILE A 29 -27.71 -13.43 17.18
C ILE A 29 -28.46 -13.12 15.89
N VAL A 30 -29.05 -11.94 15.80
CA VAL A 30 -29.66 -11.41 14.58
C VAL A 30 -28.76 -10.31 14.01
N ILE A 31 -28.56 -10.33 12.69
CA ILE A 31 -27.91 -9.26 11.95
C ILE A 31 -28.92 -8.72 10.94
N GLY A 32 -29.08 -7.41 10.87
CA GLY A 32 -30.03 -6.78 9.96
C GLY A 32 -30.01 -5.25 10.03
N GLY A 33 -31.03 -4.66 9.42
CA GLY A 33 -31.28 -3.23 9.44
C GLY A 33 -32.33 -2.84 8.41
N GLN A 34 -32.21 -1.64 7.83
CA GLN A 34 -33.22 -1.06 6.95
C GLN A 34 -32.62 -0.55 5.64
N VAL A 35 -33.32 -0.77 4.53
CA VAL A 35 -33.10 -0.06 3.26
C VAL A 35 -34.18 1.01 3.13
N TRP A 36 -33.81 2.26 2.87
CA TRP A 36 -34.76 3.37 2.84
C TRP A 36 -34.56 4.30 1.65
N ASN A 37 -35.61 5.03 1.30
CA ASN A 37 -35.57 6.07 0.29
C ASN A 37 -34.91 7.34 0.86
N ASP A 38 -33.59 7.46 0.76
CA ASP A 38 -32.87 8.66 1.16
C ASP A 38 -33.16 9.81 0.19
N SER A 39 -34.20 10.58 0.50
CA SER A 39 -34.75 11.60 -0.40
C SER A 39 -33.89 12.87 -0.44
N ASN A 40 -33.05 13.09 0.57
CA ASN A 40 -32.25 14.30 0.70
C ASN A 40 -30.74 14.06 0.43
N GLY A 41 -30.31 12.78 0.45
CA GLY A 41 -28.97 12.34 0.09
C GLY A 41 -27.92 12.55 1.16
N ASP A 42 -28.34 12.71 2.41
CA ASP A 42 -27.44 12.92 3.54
C ASP A 42 -26.93 11.62 4.17
N GLY A 43 -27.49 10.47 3.76
CA GLY A 43 -27.10 9.15 4.23
C GLY A 43 -27.57 8.83 5.65
N GLU A 44 -28.49 9.61 6.21
CA GLU A 44 -29.09 9.40 7.53
C GLU A 44 -30.58 9.00 7.37
N ILE A 45 -31.10 8.25 8.34
CA ILE A 45 -32.53 7.94 8.39
C ILE A 45 -33.23 9.06 9.17
N ASP A 46 -33.91 9.95 8.45
CA ASP A 46 -34.71 11.01 9.07
C ASP A 46 -36.20 10.65 9.18
N SER A 47 -36.91 11.39 10.05
CA SER A 47 -38.36 11.25 10.23
C SER A 47 -39.22 11.98 9.18
N TYR A 48 -38.64 12.34 8.02
CA TYR A 48 -39.37 12.98 6.93
C TYR A 48 -40.34 12.00 6.25
N SER A 49 -41.44 12.52 5.71
CA SER A 49 -42.52 11.70 5.15
C SER A 49 -42.16 10.95 3.85
N ASP A 50 -41.05 11.31 3.23
CA ASP A 50 -40.52 10.77 1.98
C ASP A 50 -39.32 9.84 2.18
N GLU A 51 -38.78 9.74 3.39
CA GLU A 51 -37.71 8.79 3.77
C GLU A 51 -38.26 7.49 4.34
N VAL A 52 -39.11 6.84 3.55
CA VAL A 52 -39.74 5.56 3.90
C VAL A 52 -38.85 4.38 3.51
N GLY A 53 -38.99 3.26 4.21
CA GLY A 53 -38.34 2.01 3.85
C GLY A 53 -38.72 1.50 2.45
N LEU A 54 -37.82 0.76 1.83
CA LEU A 54 -37.98 0.16 0.50
C LEU A 54 -38.04 -1.35 0.62
N ASP A 55 -39.18 -1.95 0.25
CA ASP A 55 -39.33 -3.41 0.18
C ASP A 55 -38.76 -3.98 -1.13
N ASP A 56 -38.63 -5.32 -1.17
CA ASP A 56 -38.18 -6.12 -2.31
C ASP A 56 -36.72 -5.85 -2.78
N VAL A 57 -35.92 -5.14 -1.99
CA VAL A 57 -34.46 -5.00 -2.18
C VAL A 57 -33.75 -6.18 -1.51
N MET A 58 -32.82 -6.82 -2.21
CA MET A 58 -32.06 -7.95 -1.67
C MET A 58 -30.76 -7.49 -1.01
N VAL A 59 -30.51 -8.04 0.19
CA VAL A 59 -29.24 -7.89 0.92
C VAL A 59 -28.57 -9.25 1.02
N VAL A 60 -27.36 -9.36 0.48
CA VAL A 60 -26.52 -10.56 0.49
C VAL A 60 -25.56 -10.50 1.67
N PHE A 61 -25.48 -11.59 2.44
CA PHE A 61 -24.58 -11.71 3.59
C PHE A 61 -23.42 -12.63 3.22
N TRP A 62 -22.26 -12.06 2.95
CA TRP A 62 -21.04 -12.80 2.71
C TRP A 62 -20.36 -13.16 4.01
N ARG A 63 -19.98 -14.43 4.14
CA ARG A 63 -19.09 -14.88 5.19
C ARG A 63 -17.66 -14.47 4.87
N ASP A 64 -17.17 -13.45 5.57
CA ASP A 64 -15.76 -13.09 5.59
C ASP A 64 -14.99 -14.01 6.57
N TYR A 65 -14.21 -14.94 6.04
CA TYR A 65 -13.49 -15.91 6.87
C TYR A 65 -12.21 -15.36 7.49
N ASN A 66 -11.60 -14.36 6.87
CA ASN A 66 -10.30 -13.82 7.28
C ASN A 66 -10.44 -12.47 8.03
N CYS A 67 -11.66 -11.92 8.08
CA CYS A 67 -12.02 -10.64 8.69
C CYS A 67 -11.25 -9.45 8.11
N ASN A 68 -10.92 -9.47 6.81
CA ASN A 68 -10.21 -8.39 6.13
C ASN A 68 -11.13 -7.26 5.64
N GLY A 69 -12.46 -7.46 5.65
CA GLY A 69 -13.43 -6.48 5.18
C GLY A 69 -13.45 -6.29 3.67
N VAL A 70 -13.00 -7.26 2.88
CA VAL A 70 -13.04 -7.26 1.41
C VAL A 70 -13.58 -8.59 0.94
N VAL A 71 -14.57 -8.58 0.03
CA VAL A 71 -15.05 -9.84 -0.57
C VAL A 71 -13.94 -10.42 -1.43
N ASP A 72 -13.42 -11.59 -1.04
CA ASP A 72 -12.38 -12.27 -1.78
C ASP A 72 -12.74 -13.74 -2.10
N GLY A 73 -11.89 -14.40 -2.89
CA GLY A 73 -12.18 -15.76 -3.36
C GLY A 73 -12.25 -16.82 -2.26
N ALA A 74 -11.90 -16.50 -1.01
CA ALA A 74 -12.07 -17.38 0.14
C ALA A 74 -13.45 -17.23 0.81
N ASP A 75 -14.20 -16.17 0.49
CA ASP A 75 -15.49 -15.87 1.08
C ASP A 75 -16.63 -16.61 0.38
N ALA A 76 -17.75 -16.76 1.08
CA ALA A 76 -18.92 -17.46 0.57
C ALA A 76 -20.20 -16.77 1.02
N ILE A 77 -21.23 -16.77 0.17
CA ILE A 77 -22.57 -16.37 0.59
C ILE A 77 -23.00 -17.26 1.77
N TYR A 78 -23.25 -16.62 2.91
CA TYR A 78 -23.79 -17.28 4.09
C TYR A 78 -25.30 -17.40 3.98
N ASP A 79 -25.95 -16.28 3.69
CA ASP A 79 -27.39 -16.16 3.52
C ASP A 79 -27.72 -14.90 2.71
N TYR A 80 -29.00 -14.69 2.41
CA TYR A 80 -29.53 -13.45 1.86
C TYR A 80 -30.94 -13.21 2.41
N ASP A 81 -31.39 -11.96 2.39
CA ASP A 81 -32.75 -11.61 2.74
C ASP A 81 -33.30 -10.54 1.79
N PHE A 82 -34.63 -10.50 1.65
CA PHE A 82 -35.32 -9.42 0.95
C PHE A 82 -35.96 -8.51 1.99
N THR A 83 -35.80 -7.20 1.80
CA THR A 83 -36.46 -6.22 2.65
C THR A 83 -37.98 -6.36 2.59
N GLU A 84 -38.61 -6.39 3.76
CA GLU A 84 -40.06 -6.49 3.93
C GLU A 84 -40.56 -5.60 5.08
N ASP A 85 -41.89 -5.55 5.24
CA ASP A 85 -42.55 -4.91 6.36
C ASP A 85 -42.14 -5.55 7.71
N ASP A 86 -41.80 -4.73 8.70
CA ASP A 86 -41.64 -5.16 10.09
C ASP A 86 -42.97 -5.62 10.73
N ASP A 87 -42.90 -6.12 11.97
CA ASP A 87 -44.10 -6.53 12.74
C ASP A 87 -45.15 -5.41 12.94
N SER A 88 -44.76 -4.15 12.75
CA SER A 88 -45.61 -2.97 12.84
C SER A 88 -46.14 -2.50 11.48
N GLY A 89 -45.72 -3.12 10.38
CA GLY A 89 -46.06 -2.75 9.01
C GLY A 89 -45.25 -1.57 8.46
N ASN A 90 -44.05 -1.32 9.00
CA ASN A 90 -43.11 -0.36 8.44
C ASN A 90 -42.22 -1.08 7.41
N PRO A 91 -42.08 -0.58 6.18
CA PRO A 91 -41.34 -1.27 5.12
C PRO A 91 -39.83 -1.21 5.31
N GLY A 92 -39.13 -2.04 4.53
CA GLY A 92 -37.70 -1.91 4.25
C GLY A 92 -36.76 -2.68 5.16
N PHE A 93 -37.24 -3.59 6.00
CA PHE A 93 -36.42 -4.29 6.99
C PHE A 93 -35.96 -5.65 6.49
N TYR A 94 -34.72 -5.99 6.78
CA TYR A 94 -34.13 -7.28 6.46
C TYR A 94 -33.34 -7.81 7.67
N SER A 95 -33.28 -9.13 7.85
CA SER A 95 -32.48 -9.74 8.90
C SER A 95 -32.19 -11.23 8.69
N ILE A 96 -31.07 -11.70 9.21
CA ILE A 96 -30.72 -13.13 9.24
C ILE A 96 -30.29 -13.57 10.65
N GLN A 97 -30.35 -14.87 10.91
CA GLN A 97 -29.73 -15.46 12.09
C GLN A 97 -28.25 -15.75 11.84
N ALA A 98 -27.40 -15.38 12.80
CA ALA A 98 -25.97 -15.62 12.76
C ALA A 98 -25.44 -16.05 14.14
N TYR A 99 -24.11 -16.10 14.29
CA TYR A 99 -23.46 -16.45 15.55
C TYR A 99 -22.41 -15.41 15.91
N GLY A 100 -22.17 -15.20 17.20
CA GLY A 100 -21.16 -14.26 17.65
C GLY A 100 -19.71 -14.68 17.37
N GLY A 101 -18.81 -13.70 17.24
CA GLY A 101 -17.39 -13.90 16.96
C GLY A 101 -17.07 -14.15 15.48
N TRP A 102 -18.04 -13.86 14.62
CA TRP A 102 -18.05 -14.09 13.19
C TRP A 102 -17.91 -12.76 12.43
N CYS A 103 -17.32 -12.79 11.23
CA CYS A 103 -17.17 -11.62 10.36
C CYS A 103 -18.04 -11.77 9.11
N PHE A 104 -18.63 -10.67 8.68
CA PHE A 104 -19.53 -10.61 7.54
C PHE A 104 -19.29 -9.35 6.71
N LEU A 105 -19.60 -9.44 5.42
CA LEU A 105 -19.81 -8.30 4.54
C LEU A 105 -21.27 -8.36 4.07
N LEU A 106 -22.03 -7.32 4.36
CA LEU A 106 -23.40 -7.19 3.88
C LEU A 106 -23.38 -6.33 2.64
N GLU A 107 -24.00 -6.80 1.57
CA GLU A 107 -23.96 -6.16 0.26
C GLU A 107 -25.38 -6.02 -0.31
N ILE A 108 -25.73 -4.83 -0.81
CA ILE A 108 -26.97 -4.63 -1.56
C ILE A 108 -26.81 -5.22 -2.95
N ASP A 109 -27.77 -6.04 -3.38
CA ASP A 109 -27.86 -6.42 -4.79
C ASP A 109 -28.43 -5.25 -5.60
N GLY A 110 -27.55 -4.55 -6.33
CA GLY A 110 -27.89 -3.42 -7.18
C GLY A 110 -28.93 -3.74 -8.26
N ASP A 111 -29.07 -5.00 -8.70
CA ASP A 111 -30.07 -5.41 -9.69
C ASP A 111 -31.51 -5.39 -9.13
N THR A 112 -31.65 -5.38 -7.79
CA THR A 112 -32.94 -5.32 -7.10
C THR A 112 -33.37 -3.90 -6.74
N LEU A 113 -32.49 -2.91 -6.94
CA LEU A 113 -32.80 -1.52 -6.67
C LEU A 113 -33.85 -0.97 -7.64
N PRO A 114 -34.67 0.02 -7.21
CA PRO A 114 -35.55 0.75 -8.11
C PRO A 114 -34.81 1.31 -9.32
N THR A 115 -35.47 1.30 -10.49
CA THR A 115 -34.90 1.89 -11.71
C THR A 115 -34.54 3.36 -11.47
N ASP A 116 -33.39 3.77 -12.01
CA ASP A 116 -32.82 5.12 -11.87
C ASP A 116 -32.48 5.56 -10.43
N SER A 117 -32.46 4.63 -9.47
CA SER A 117 -31.96 4.88 -8.13
C SER A 117 -30.46 4.59 -7.99
N PHE A 118 -29.88 5.07 -6.90
CA PHE A 118 -28.50 4.81 -6.52
C PHE A 118 -28.37 4.87 -5.01
N LEU A 119 -27.29 4.29 -4.49
CA LEU A 119 -27.02 4.29 -3.07
C LEU A 119 -26.41 5.62 -2.63
N THR A 120 -26.87 6.14 -1.50
CA THR A 120 -26.34 7.34 -0.83
C THR A 120 -25.47 6.98 0.38
N THR A 121 -25.52 5.72 0.81
CA THR A 121 -24.59 5.09 1.75
C THR A 121 -23.71 4.08 1.02
N PRO A 122 -22.61 3.58 1.63
CA PRO A 122 -21.85 2.47 1.06
C PRO A 122 -22.74 1.25 0.80
N GLY A 123 -22.65 0.63 -0.38
CA GLY A 123 -23.43 -0.57 -0.72
C GLY A 123 -22.89 -1.86 -0.14
N THR A 124 -21.74 -1.80 0.53
CA THR A 124 -21.17 -2.91 1.29
C THR A 124 -20.76 -2.44 2.68
N VAL A 125 -21.14 -3.19 3.73
CA VAL A 125 -20.77 -2.90 5.12
C VAL A 125 -20.13 -4.11 5.76
N PHE A 126 -18.91 -3.93 6.28
CA PHE A 126 -18.21 -4.94 7.07
C PHE A 126 -18.72 -4.96 8.51
N VAL A 127 -19.05 -6.15 9.01
CA VAL A 127 -19.56 -6.35 10.36
C VAL A 127 -18.80 -7.47 11.06
N ARG A 128 -18.23 -7.12 12.22
CA ARG A 128 -17.66 -8.10 13.15
C ARG A 128 -18.61 -8.29 14.32
N THR A 129 -19.23 -9.46 14.37
CA THR A 129 -20.26 -9.76 15.36
C THR A 129 -19.69 -10.10 16.73
N ALA A 130 -20.39 -9.64 17.76
CA ALA A 130 -20.20 -10.06 19.16
C ALA A 130 -21.35 -11.00 19.57
N ASN A 131 -21.66 -11.10 20.86
CA ASN A 131 -22.76 -11.93 21.36
C ASN A 131 -24.05 -11.12 21.55
N GLU A 132 -24.29 -10.13 20.68
CA GLU A 132 -25.47 -9.26 20.68
C GLU A 132 -25.94 -9.05 19.24
N ASP A 133 -27.23 -8.77 19.10
CA ASP A 133 -27.85 -8.46 17.81
C ASP A 133 -27.29 -7.15 17.24
N VAL A 134 -27.13 -7.11 15.92
CA VAL A 134 -26.67 -5.93 15.17
C VAL A 134 -27.77 -5.58 14.18
N LEU A 135 -28.58 -4.56 14.48
CA LEU A 135 -29.82 -4.24 13.75
C LEU A 135 -29.82 -2.84 13.13
N ASP A 136 -28.67 -2.18 13.10
CA ASP A 136 -28.47 -0.80 12.67
C ASP A 136 -27.61 -0.70 11.40
N ILE A 137 -27.59 -1.75 10.58
CA ILE A 137 -26.87 -1.76 9.30
C ILE A 137 -27.85 -1.30 8.24
N ASN A 138 -27.76 -0.04 7.83
CA ASN A 138 -28.77 0.55 6.97
C ASN A 138 -28.18 0.97 5.62
N PHE A 139 -28.99 0.91 4.56
CA PHE A 139 -28.62 1.35 3.22
C PHE A 139 -29.59 2.42 2.67
N GLY A 140 -29.06 3.60 2.39
CA GLY A 140 -29.81 4.71 1.80
C GLY A 140 -29.83 4.58 0.28
N VAL A 141 -31.03 4.71 -0.30
CA VAL A 141 -31.28 4.66 -1.74
C VAL A 141 -32.00 5.93 -2.15
N MET A 142 -31.45 6.69 -3.09
CA MET A 142 -32.13 7.86 -3.64
C MET A 142 -32.69 7.57 -5.03
N ASN A 143 -33.96 7.92 -5.26
CA ASN A 143 -34.63 7.82 -6.57
C ASN A 143 -35.01 9.19 -7.17
N TYR A 144 -34.25 10.24 -6.86
CA TYR A 144 -34.40 11.54 -7.51
C TYR A 144 -33.45 11.68 -8.68
N ASP A 145 -33.95 12.24 -9.78
CA ASP A 145 -33.10 12.74 -10.85
C ASP A 145 -32.35 13.97 -10.32
N LEU A 146 -31.18 13.75 -9.70
CA LEU A 146 -30.28 14.80 -9.23
C LEU A 146 -29.86 15.76 -10.37
N GLY A 147 -30.10 15.36 -11.61
CA GLY A 147 -29.66 16.05 -12.79
C GLY A 147 -28.27 15.58 -13.20
N TYR A 148 -27.71 16.30 -14.16
CA TYR A 148 -26.42 16.00 -14.76
C TYR A 148 -25.37 16.93 -14.18
N HIS A 149 -24.35 16.33 -13.56
CA HIS A 149 -23.25 17.05 -12.92
C HIS A 149 -21.94 16.87 -13.68
N LEU A 150 -21.00 17.77 -13.39
CA LEU A 150 -19.62 17.64 -13.82
C LEU A 150 -18.81 16.82 -12.81
N MET A 151 -17.95 15.94 -13.31
CA MET A 151 -16.91 15.28 -12.52
C MET A 151 -15.55 15.59 -13.11
N GLY A 152 -14.57 15.90 -12.26
CA GLY A 152 -13.24 16.23 -12.73
C GLY A 152 -12.28 16.64 -11.63
N GLY A 153 -11.16 17.18 -12.06
CA GLY A 153 -10.14 17.75 -11.18
C GLY A 153 -8.86 17.99 -11.94
N ARG A 154 -7.71 17.77 -11.30
CA ARG A 154 -6.39 18.10 -11.85
C ARG A 154 -5.40 16.94 -11.69
N VAL A 155 -4.60 16.72 -12.72
CA VAL A 155 -3.37 15.93 -12.66
C VAL A 155 -2.18 16.89 -12.59
N TRP A 156 -1.33 16.80 -11.57
CA TRP A 156 -0.21 17.73 -11.40
C TRP A 156 1.07 17.04 -10.92
N GLN A 157 2.18 17.72 -11.15
CA GLN A 157 3.48 17.33 -10.64
C GLN A 157 3.64 17.82 -9.20
N ASP A 158 3.44 16.92 -8.24
CA ASP A 158 3.65 17.16 -6.81
C ASP A 158 5.14 17.05 -6.48
N GLU A 159 5.89 18.10 -6.78
CA GLU A 159 7.35 18.10 -6.66
C GLU A 159 7.85 17.89 -5.23
N ASN A 160 7.00 18.19 -4.24
CA ASN A 160 7.36 18.20 -2.83
C ASN A 160 6.75 17.02 -2.03
N ASP A 161 6.04 16.11 -2.69
CA ASP A 161 5.45 14.88 -2.16
C ASP A 161 4.41 15.09 -1.04
N ASN A 162 3.69 16.21 -1.02
CA ASN A 162 2.77 16.50 0.08
C ASN A 162 1.30 16.10 -0.17
N GLY A 163 0.96 15.65 -1.38
CA GLY A 163 -0.37 15.24 -1.80
C GLY A 163 -1.37 16.39 -1.91
N ARG A 164 -0.90 17.64 -2.04
CA ARG A 164 -1.73 18.85 -2.14
C ARG A 164 -1.29 19.67 -3.33
N ILE A 165 -2.23 20.43 -3.89
CA ILE A 165 -1.92 21.34 -4.99
C ILE A 165 -1.32 22.62 -4.40
N ASP A 166 -0.04 22.84 -4.67
CA ASP A 166 0.65 24.10 -4.36
C ASP A 166 0.71 25.02 -5.59
N GLY A 167 0.83 26.34 -5.35
CA GLY A 167 0.71 27.35 -6.41
C GLY A 167 1.85 27.34 -7.44
N ASP A 168 2.97 26.70 -7.13
CA ASP A 168 4.15 26.62 -8.00
C ASP A 168 4.21 25.27 -8.78
N GLU A 169 3.22 24.38 -8.59
CA GLU A 169 3.23 23.03 -9.16
C GLU A 169 2.52 22.96 -10.52
N GLU A 170 3.24 22.43 -11.52
CA GLU A 170 2.79 22.34 -12.90
C GLU A 170 1.73 21.26 -13.12
N GLY A 171 0.84 21.50 -14.08
CA GLY A 171 -0.12 20.50 -14.53
C GLY A 171 0.53 19.47 -15.45
N ILE A 172 0.02 18.25 -15.47
CA ILE A 172 0.48 17.20 -16.37
C ILE A 172 -0.56 17.00 -17.47
N GLU A 173 -0.20 17.37 -18.70
CA GLU A 173 -1.05 17.25 -19.90
C GLU A 173 -1.13 15.80 -20.41
N GLY A 174 -2.29 15.42 -20.96
CA GLY A 174 -2.45 14.21 -21.76
C GLY A 174 -2.64 12.91 -20.97
N VAL A 175 -2.83 12.99 -19.65
CA VAL A 175 -3.20 11.84 -18.83
C VAL A 175 -4.69 11.58 -19.03
N GLN A 176 -5.02 10.35 -19.44
CA GLN A 176 -6.40 9.92 -19.60
C GLN A 176 -6.94 9.44 -18.26
N ILE A 177 -8.08 9.98 -17.84
CA ILE A 177 -8.81 9.55 -16.65
C ILE A 177 -10.03 8.76 -17.11
N LEU A 178 -10.16 7.54 -16.60
CA LEU A 178 -11.30 6.66 -16.85
C LEU A 178 -12.29 6.79 -15.70
N PHE A 179 -13.57 6.84 -16.02
CA PHE A 179 -14.67 6.80 -15.06
C PHE A 179 -15.48 5.55 -15.31
N TYR A 180 -15.39 4.58 -14.41
CA TYR A 180 -16.25 3.41 -14.45
C TYR A 180 -17.50 3.67 -13.65
N ARG A 181 -18.63 3.24 -14.19
CA ARG A 181 -19.89 3.21 -13.47
C ARG A 181 -19.79 2.13 -12.40
N ASP A 182 -19.84 2.53 -11.14
CA ASP A 182 -19.88 1.63 -9.98
C ASP A 182 -21.35 1.43 -9.59
N TYR A 183 -21.91 0.26 -9.92
CA TYR A 183 -23.32 -0.02 -9.61
C TYR A 183 -23.55 -0.34 -8.13
N ALA A 184 -22.54 -0.89 -7.44
CA ALA A 184 -22.61 -1.26 -6.03
C ALA A 184 -22.27 -0.09 -5.10
N CYS A 185 -21.75 1.02 -5.61
CA CYS A 185 -21.27 2.16 -4.83
C CYS A 185 -20.29 1.74 -3.73
N ASN A 186 -19.44 0.74 -4.00
CA ASN A 186 -18.49 0.18 -3.04
C ASN A 186 -17.06 0.76 -3.23
N GLY A 187 -16.85 1.57 -4.28
CA GLY A 187 -15.58 2.20 -4.60
C GLY A 187 -14.57 1.27 -5.28
N ILE A 188 -15.00 0.11 -5.75
CA ILE A 188 -14.21 -0.90 -6.45
C ILE A 188 -14.80 -1.04 -7.87
N VAL A 189 -13.95 -1.37 -8.84
CA VAL A 189 -14.41 -1.68 -10.20
C VAL A 189 -14.65 -3.19 -10.28
N ASP A 190 -15.91 -3.58 -10.36
CA ASP A 190 -16.35 -4.97 -10.31
C ASP A 190 -16.64 -5.57 -11.71
N PRO A 191 -16.63 -6.92 -11.85
CA PRO A 191 -17.08 -7.57 -13.07
C PRO A 191 -18.55 -7.27 -13.38
N GLY A 192 -18.80 -6.35 -14.30
CA GLY A 192 -20.15 -5.86 -14.63
C GLY A 192 -20.21 -4.34 -14.69
N ASP A 193 -19.27 -3.67 -14.03
CA ASP A 193 -19.08 -2.23 -14.18
C ASP A 193 -18.64 -1.87 -15.59
N GLU A 194 -19.25 -0.82 -16.12
CA GLU A 194 -19.03 -0.38 -17.49
C GLU A 194 -18.29 0.95 -17.49
N LEU A 195 -17.43 1.17 -18.49
CA LEU A 195 -16.82 2.47 -18.70
C LEU A 195 -17.94 3.48 -19.02
N PHE A 196 -18.12 4.46 -18.13
CA PHE A 196 -19.09 5.53 -18.30
C PHE A 196 -18.57 6.57 -19.30
N ASP A 197 -17.41 7.15 -19.03
CA ASP A 197 -16.76 8.15 -19.88
C ASP A 197 -15.25 8.25 -19.57
N TYR A 198 -14.54 9.07 -20.33
CA TYR A 198 -13.14 9.41 -20.07
C TYR A 198 -12.83 10.86 -20.45
N ALA A 199 -11.79 11.42 -19.83
CA ALA A 199 -11.27 12.74 -20.18
C ALA A 199 -9.75 12.73 -20.20
N PHE A 200 -9.15 13.58 -21.04
CA PHE A 200 -7.71 13.86 -21.00
C PHE A 200 -7.47 15.15 -20.20
N SER A 201 -6.40 15.16 -19.39
CA SER A 201 -5.92 16.39 -18.77
C SER A 201 -5.39 17.37 -19.83
N ASP A 202 -5.74 18.64 -19.67
CA ASP A 202 -5.23 19.73 -20.52
C ASP A 202 -3.82 20.19 -20.09
N ILE A 203 -3.32 21.26 -20.72
CA ILE A 203 -2.00 21.83 -20.46
C ILE A 203 -1.80 22.27 -19.01
N ASP A 204 -2.87 22.65 -18.32
CA ASP A 204 -2.86 23.07 -16.92
C ASP A 204 -3.16 21.89 -15.98
N GLY A 205 -3.35 20.68 -16.54
CA GLY A 205 -3.62 19.43 -15.86
C GLY A 205 -5.10 19.16 -15.60
N TYR A 206 -6.02 20.06 -16.00
CA TYR A 206 -7.43 19.93 -15.68
C TYR A 206 -8.15 18.97 -16.61
N TYR A 207 -9.10 18.20 -16.08
CA TYR A 207 -9.96 17.30 -16.83
C TYR A 207 -11.38 17.35 -16.28
N THR A 208 -12.38 17.11 -17.12
CA THR A 208 -13.80 17.10 -16.72
C THR A 208 -14.62 16.22 -17.66
N VAL A 209 -15.53 15.44 -17.10
CA VAL A 209 -16.63 14.75 -17.81
C VAL A 209 -17.96 15.33 -17.34
N ALA A 210 -19.00 15.18 -18.15
CA ALA A 210 -20.34 15.70 -17.86
C ALA A 210 -21.35 14.57 -17.76
N ASN A 211 -22.58 14.91 -17.38
CA ASN A 211 -23.68 13.96 -17.24
C ASN A 211 -23.47 12.89 -16.18
N ALA A 212 -22.63 13.19 -15.18
CA ALA A 212 -22.47 12.37 -14.00
C ALA A 212 -23.72 12.46 -13.12
N LYS A 213 -24.28 11.33 -12.73
CA LYS A 213 -25.51 11.29 -11.92
C LYS A 213 -25.40 10.42 -10.68
N TYR A 214 -24.53 9.41 -10.67
CA TYR A 214 -24.53 8.46 -9.56
C TYR A 214 -23.12 8.03 -9.11
N CYS A 215 -22.89 6.77 -8.75
CA CYS A 215 -21.58 6.32 -8.28
C CYS A 215 -20.62 5.97 -9.42
N TYR A 216 -19.33 6.26 -9.21
CA TYR A 216 -18.26 5.99 -10.16
C TYR A 216 -16.95 5.67 -9.43
N VAL A 217 -16.06 4.94 -10.10
CA VAL A 217 -14.63 4.90 -9.73
C VAL A 217 -13.83 5.62 -10.81
N ALA A 218 -13.06 6.63 -10.41
CA ALA A 218 -12.20 7.40 -11.28
C ALA A 218 -10.73 7.05 -11.05
N PHE A 219 -9.98 6.72 -12.11
CA PHE A 219 -8.54 6.47 -12.03
C PHE A 219 -7.83 6.78 -13.35
N PRO A 220 -6.52 7.10 -13.32
CA PRO A 220 -5.76 7.35 -14.55
C PRO A 220 -5.43 6.05 -15.31
N GLU A 221 -5.56 6.08 -16.63
CA GLU A 221 -5.15 4.99 -17.51
C GLU A 221 -3.62 4.87 -17.51
N ALA A 222 -3.12 3.73 -17.03
CA ALA A 222 -1.70 3.50 -16.75
C ALA A 222 -0.77 3.76 -17.95
N LEU A 223 -1.25 3.53 -19.18
CA LEU A 223 -0.46 3.77 -20.39
C LEU A 223 -0.29 5.25 -20.76
N THR A 224 -1.09 6.13 -20.16
CA THR A 224 -1.06 7.59 -20.41
C THR A 224 -0.38 8.37 -19.28
N VAL A 225 -0.22 7.73 -18.12
CA VAL A 225 0.58 8.28 -17.02
C VAL A 225 2.06 8.34 -17.44
N PRO A 226 2.77 9.45 -17.18
CA PRO A 226 4.20 9.52 -17.46
C PRO A 226 4.98 8.37 -16.82
N GLY A 227 5.92 7.79 -17.57
CA GLY A 227 6.78 6.74 -17.01
C GLY A 227 7.67 7.28 -15.88
N ASN A 228 8.11 6.37 -15.00
CA ASN A 228 8.98 6.71 -13.86
C ASN A 228 8.34 7.67 -12.85
N THR A 229 7.02 7.69 -12.72
CA THR A 229 6.31 8.43 -11.66
C THR A 229 5.71 7.49 -10.60
N TYR A 230 5.32 8.07 -9.47
CA TYR A 230 4.46 7.46 -8.46
C TYR A 230 3.37 8.45 -8.04
N TYR A 231 2.27 7.93 -7.52
CA TYR A 231 1.21 8.75 -6.96
C TYR A 231 1.59 9.28 -5.58
N THR A 232 1.38 10.57 -5.37
CA THR A 232 1.46 11.24 -4.07
C THR A 232 0.08 11.41 -3.44
N THR A 233 -0.99 11.12 -4.20
CA THR A 233 -2.39 11.01 -3.77
C THR A 233 -2.90 9.57 -3.92
N ALA A 234 -4.21 9.37 -3.72
CA ALA A 234 -4.84 8.11 -4.09
C ALA A 234 -4.71 7.83 -5.60
N GLU A 235 -4.57 6.55 -5.96
CA GLU A 235 -4.48 6.09 -7.36
C GLU A 235 -5.86 5.99 -8.02
N ALA A 236 -6.92 5.95 -7.21
CA ALA A 236 -8.31 5.93 -7.62
C ALA A 236 -9.18 6.69 -6.61
N PHE A 237 -10.31 7.21 -7.07
CA PHE A 237 -11.34 7.83 -6.23
C PHE A 237 -12.68 7.12 -6.42
N ALA A 238 -13.28 6.71 -5.31
CA ALA A 238 -14.70 6.39 -5.26
C ALA A 238 -15.50 7.70 -5.24
N VAL A 239 -16.51 7.79 -6.10
CA VAL A 239 -17.31 8.98 -6.32
C VAL A 239 -18.76 8.63 -6.14
N ALA A 240 -19.48 9.45 -5.35
CA ALA A 240 -20.93 9.47 -5.30
C ALA A 240 -21.40 10.89 -5.62
N ILE A 241 -22.26 11.05 -6.61
CA ILE A 241 -22.81 12.35 -7.00
C ILE A 241 -24.03 12.65 -6.12
N ASN A 242 -23.91 13.71 -5.31
CA ASN A 242 -24.95 14.13 -4.35
C ASN A 242 -25.51 15.52 -4.74
N GLY A 243 -25.92 15.69 -5.99
CA GLY A 243 -26.64 16.88 -6.46
C GLY A 243 -25.74 18.10 -6.73
N ALA A 244 -24.42 17.91 -6.83
CA ALA A 244 -23.46 18.98 -7.12
C ALA A 244 -22.30 18.49 -8.00
N ASP A 245 -21.65 19.43 -8.68
CA ASP A 245 -20.42 19.16 -9.43
C ASP A 245 -19.28 18.74 -8.49
N LEU A 246 -18.55 17.70 -8.87
CA LEU A 246 -17.40 17.18 -8.14
C LEU A 246 -16.10 17.42 -8.92
N LEU A 247 -15.44 18.55 -8.64
CA LEU A 247 -14.28 19.03 -9.40
C LEU A 247 -12.95 18.95 -8.63
N ASN A 248 -12.87 18.06 -7.64
CA ASN A 248 -11.71 17.89 -6.76
C ASN A 248 -11.11 16.47 -6.82
N LEU A 249 -11.37 15.72 -7.88
CA LEU A 249 -10.74 14.43 -8.16
C LEU A 249 -9.32 14.71 -8.64
N ASN A 250 -8.37 14.69 -7.71
CA ASN A 250 -7.05 15.29 -7.92
C ASN A 250 -5.98 14.20 -7.83
N PHE A 251 -5.24 13.98 -8.91
CA PHE A 251 -4.14 13.02 -8.99
C PHE A 251 -2.77 13.72 -8.96
N GLY A 252 -2.09 13.62 -7.81
CA GLY A 252 -0.72 14.08 -7.66
C GLY A 252 0.26 13.00 -8.09
N LEU A 253 1.21 13.37 -8.94
CA LEU A 253 2.29 12.50 -9.42
C LEU A 253 3.63 13.15 -9.12
N ASN A 254 4.62 12.35 -8.69
CA ASN A 254 6.00 12.78 -8.67
C ASN A 254 6.88 11.80 -9.43
N TYR A 255 7.96 12.28 -10.01
CA TYR A 255 8.96 11.43 -10.65
C TYR A 255 9.77 10.72 -9.57
N GLN A 256 9.89 9.39 -9.72
CA GLN A 256 10.92 8.63 -9.04
C GLN A 256 12.24 9.34 -9.31
N LYS A 257 12.89 9.81 -8.24
CA LYS A 257 14.25 10.34 -8.36
C LYS A 257 15.08 9.20 -8.93
N GLU A 258 15.50 9.33 -10.18
CA GLU A 258 16.50 8.43 -10.74
C GLU A 258 17.66 8.44 -9.73
N GLU A 259 17.93 7.29 -9.13
CA GLU A 259 19.17 7.09 -8.38
C GLU A 259 20.28 7.55 -9.34
N PRO A 260 20.97 8.67 -9.08
CA PRO A 260 21.89 9.25 -10.06
C PRO A 260 22.87 8.16 -10.44
N GLY A 261 22.87 7.84 -11.74
CA GLY A 261 23.50 6.66 -12.30
C GLY A 261 24.85 6.38 -11.66
N PHE A 262 24.98 5.16 -11.16
CA PHE A 262 26.15 4.60 -10.48
C PHE A 262 27.46 5.31 -10.83
N VAL A 263 28.09 5.95 -9.85
CA VAL A 263 29.37 6.61 -10.08
C VAL A 263 30.51 5.69 -9.66
N CYS A 264 31.42 5.41 -10.60
CA CYS A 264 32.50 4.43 -10.48
C CYS A 264 33.10 4.32 -9.06
N PRO A 265 33.17 3.11 -8.47
CA PRO A 265 33.74 2.90 -7.16
C PRO A 265 35.21 3.33 -7.13
N GLN A 266 35.58 4.03 -6.06
CA GLN A 266 36.90 4.59 -5.87
C GLN A 266 37.79 3.67 -5.03
N ARG A 267 39.03 3.49 -5.50
CA ARG A 267 40.04 2.67 -4.80
C ARG A 267 40.54 3.38 -3.54
N ALA A 268 41.07 2.61 -2.58
CA ALA A 268 41.69 3.16 -1.36
C ALA A 268 42.72 4.27 -1.60
N SER A 269 43.44 4.25 -2.73
CA SER A 269 44.40 5.30 -3.08
C SER A 269 43.75 6.65 -3.38
N PHE A 270 42.56 6.65 -3.97
CA PHE A 270 41.77 7.85 -4.24
C PHE A 270 41.34 8.48 -2.91
N TRP A 271 40.70 7.70 -2.03
CA TRP A 271 40.30 8.17 -0.71
C TRP A 271 41.48 8.68 0.14
N ALA A 272 42.59 7.95 0.14
CA ALA A 272 43.83 8.39 0.79
C ALA A 272 44.39 9.71 0.23
N TYR A 273 44.07 10.05 -1.03
CA TYR A 273 44.44 11.31 -1.65
C TYR A 273 43.53 12.45 -1.18
N GLN A 274 42.21 12.22 -1.06
CA GLN A 274 41.25 13.22 -0.61
C GLN A 274 41.57 13.75 0.80
N PHE A 275 41.95 12.85 1.72
CA PHE A 275 42.37 13.24 3.08
C PHE A 275 43.64 14.11 3.15
N LYS A 276 44.43 14.20 2.07
CA LYS A 276 45.63 15.06 2.06
C LYS A 276 45.31 16.53 1.79
N GLY A 277 44.09 16.85 1.36
CA GLY A 277 43.64 18.23 1.12
C GLY A 277 44.54 19.00 0.16
N LYS A 278 45.05 18.34 -0.89
CA LYS A 278 45.90 18.98 -1.91
C LYS A 278 45.04 19.84 -2.84
N ARG A 279 45.68 20.76 -3.59
CA ARG A 279 45.03 21.67 -4.56
C ARG A 279 44.13 21.01 -5.61
N HIS A 280 44.22 19.68 -5.77
CA HIS A 280 43.47 18.89 -6.76
C HIS A 280 42.66 17.76 -6.12
N ALA A 281 42.27 17.88 -4.83
CA ALA A 281 41.27 16.99 -4.25
C ALA A 281 39.93 17.22 -4.98
N ASN A 282 39.19 16.13 -5.23
CA ASN A 282 37.88 16.18 -5.89
C ASN A 282 36.80 16.70 -4.94
N PHE A 283 37.02 16.55 -3.64
CA PHE A 283 36.11 17.01 -2.60
C PHE A 283 36.70 18.16 -1.83
N SER A 284 35.87 19.15 -1.57
CA SER A 284 36.10 20.20 -0.59
C SER A 284 36.21 19.62 0.82
N LYS A 285 36.68 20.45 1.77
CA LYS A 285 36.77 20.05 3.18
C LYS A 285 35.39 19.77 3.79
N ASP A 286 34.35 20.45 3.32
CA ASP A 286 33.00 20.31 3.87
C ASP A 286 32.32 19.06 3.32
N GLU A 287 32.45 18.78 2.03
CA GLU A 287 32.03 17.50 1.43
C GLU A 287 32.73 16.32 2.12
N MET A 288 34.05 16.37 2.32
CA MET A 288 34.76 15.33 3.06
C MET A 288 34.26 15.16 4.49
N ARG A 289 33.82 16.22 5.17
CA ARG A 289 33.22 16.12 6.51
C ARG A 289 31.88 15.40 6.46
N LYS A 290 31.03 15.68 5.47
CA LYS A 290 29.76 14.98 5.27
C LYS A 290 29.97 13.49 5.02
N ILE A 291 30.86 13.16 4.08
CA ILE A 291 31.22 11.77 3.74
C ILE A 291 31.76 11.04 4.97
N VAL A 292 32.72 11.63 5.70
CA VAL A 292 33.30 10.98 6.89
C VAL A 292 32.27 10.77 7.99
N ARG A 293 31.37 11.75 8.22
CA ARG A 293 30.31 11.60 9.22
C ARG A 293 29.39 10.43 8.87
N LYS A 294 28.94 10.33 7.62
CA LYS A 294 28.12 9.21 7.16
C LYS A 294 28.89 7.88 7.20
N ALA A 295 30.15 7.87 6.79
CA ALA A 295 31.00 6.67 6.85
C ALA A 295 31.06 6.06 8.26
N LEU A 296 31.22 6.90 9.29
CA LEU A 296 31.27 6.44 10.68
C LEU A 296 29.92 5.98 11.24
N THR A 297 28.80 6.30 10.58
CA THR A 297 27.49 5.73 10.94
C THR A 297 27.21 4.39 10.26
N LEU A 298 27.88 4.10 9.13
CA LEU A 298 27.66 2.89 8.36
C LEU A 298 28.39 1.66 8.91
N THR A 299 29.43 1.83 9.73
CA THR A 299 30.26 0.72 10.22
C THR A 299 30.61 0.85 11.69
N ARG A 300 30.79 -0.31 12.35
CA ARG A 300 31.29 -0.44 13.72
C ARG A 300 32.80 -0.65 13.79
N VAL A 301 33.47 -0.92 12.66
CA VAL A 301 34.92 -1.19 12.59
C VAL A 301 35.75 0.07 12.84
N PHE A 302 35.35 1.20 12.24
CA PHE A 302 36.06 2.48 12.37
C PHE A 302 35.30 3.41 13.31
N ARG A 303 35.94 3.87 14.40
CA ARG A 303 35.28 4.67 15.44
C ARG A 303 35.41 6.17 15.22
N ASN A 304 36.39 6.59 14.41
CA ASN A 304 36.69 7.99 14.18
C ASN A 304 37.44 8.19 12.85
N GLU A 305 37.59 9.46 12.45
CA GLU A 305 38.29 9.83 11.21
C GLU A 305 39.77 9.39 11.17
N SER A 306 40.44 9.28 12.33
CA SER A 306 41.82 8.80 12.40
C SER A 306 41.92 7.33 12.01
N ASP A 307 40.98 6.49 12.47
CA ASP A 307 40.96 5.06 12.14
C ASP A 307 40.87 4.86 10.62
N LEU A 308 39.95 5.59 9.95
CA LEU A 308 39.82 5.59 8.49
C LEU A 308 41.11 6.05 7.79
N LYS A 309 41.71 7.15 8.27
CA LYS A 309 42.97 7.68 7.71
C LYS A 309 44.11 6.68 7.84
N ASP A 310 44.22 6.01 8.97
CA ASP A 310 45.33 5.11 9.26
C ASP A 310 45.19 3.79 8.48
N ALA A 311 43.97 3.27 8.35
CA ALA A 311 43.67 2.15 7.46
C ALA A 311 44.07 2.45 6.00
N LEU A 312 43.69 3.63 5.48
CA LEU A 312 43.99 4.05 4.11
C LEU A 312 45.48 4.30 3.86
N LYS A 313 46.23 4.75 4.86
CA LYS A 313 47.68 5.01 4.77
C LYS A 313 48.50 3.72 4.64
N TYR A 314 47.96 2.56 4.99
CA TYR A 314 48.69 1.30 4.98
C TYR A 314 49.35 1.02 3.61
N ARG A 315 50.68 0.84 3.63
CA ARG A 315 51.51 0.44 2.49
C ARG A 315 52.12 -0.92 2.79
N SER A 316 51.79 -1.93 1.99
CA SER A 316 52.42 -3.25 2.14
C SER A 316 53.93 -3.14 1.95
N SER A 317 54.73 -3.40 2.98
CA SER A 317 56.17 -3.57 2.83
C SER A 317 56.48 -4.97 2.30
N ARG A 318 57.52 -5.12 1.49
CA ARG A 318 57.93 -6.41 0.89
C ARG A 318 58.36 -7.49 1.92
N HIS A 319 58.43 -7.17 3.21
CA HIS A 319 59.13 -8.00 4.21
C HIS A 319 58.28 -8.56 5.35
N HIS A 320 56.98 -8.26 5.47
CA HIS A 320 56.17 -8.85 6.54
C HIS A 320 54.88 -9.46 5.98
N ARG A 321 54.87 -10.79 5.93
CA ARG A 321 53.75 -11.65 5.49
C ARG A 321 52.58 -11.64 6.49
N CYS A 322 52.61 -10.83 7.56
CA CYS A 322 51.89 -11.07 8.82
C CYS A 322 50.80 -10.06 9.25
N HIS A 323 50.25 -9.22 8.36
CA HIS A 323 49.13 -8.33 8.74
C HIS A 323 47.98 -8.45 7.74
N MET A 324 47.11 -9.45 7.93
CA MET A 324 45.91 -9.62 7.10
C MET A 324 44.86 -8.57 7.45
N GLU A 325 44.63 -8.32 8.74
CA GLU A 325 43.71 -7.29 9.27
C GLU A 325 43.97 -5.93 8.61
N LEU A 326 45.20 -5.40 8.69
CA LEU A 326 45.57 -4.12 8.06
C LEU A 326 45.34 -4.07 6.53
N LYS A 327 45.36 -5.22 5.85
CA LYS A 327 45.04 -5.28 4.41
C LYS A 327 43.54 -5.26 4.18
N VAL A 328 42.76 -5.92 5.02
CA VAL A 328 41.30 -5.89 5.01
C VAL A 328 40.84 -4.46 5.32
N ASP A 329 41.30 -3.88 6.43
CA ASP A 329 40.94 -2.53 6.89
C ASP A 329 41.13 -1.49 5.81
N LYS A 330 42.21 -1.58 5.04
CA LYS A 330 42.47 -0.66 3.93
C LYS A 330 41.39 -0.72 2.84
N HIS A 331 40.97 -1.92 2.45
CA HIS A 331 39.96 -2.10 1.41
C HIS A 331 38.56 -1.82 1.95
N PHE A 332 38.29 -2.22 3.20
CA PHE A 332 37.04 -1.95 3.87
C PHE A 332 36.82 -0.45 4.13
N ALA A 333 37.84 0.29 4.57
CA ALA A 333 37.77 1.74 4.71
C ALA A 333 37.41 2.44 3.39
N ALA A 334 37.91 1.93 2.26
CA ALA A 334 37.55 2.45 0.95
C ALA A 334 36.12 2.09 0.56
N LEU A 335 35.65 0.87 0.86
CA LEU A 335 34.26 0.45 0.63
C LEU A 335 33.28 1.34 1.41
N VAL A 336 33.51 1.49 2.71
CA VAL A 336 32.71 2.35 3.60
C VAL A 336 32.63 3.78 3.06
N LEU A 337 33.73 4.34 2.57
CA LEU A 337 33.74 5.70 2.01
C LEU A 337 33.00 5.82 0.67
N ASN A 338 33.00 4.77 -0.16
CA ASN A 338 32.18 4.76 -1.37
C ASN A 338 30.69 4.73 -1.05
N LEU A 339 30.28 3.86 -0.12
CA LEU A 339 28.90 3.78 0.35
C LEU A 339 28.48 5.11 0.97
N ALA A 340 29.32 5.68 1.85
CA ALA A 340 29.03 6.95 2.49
C ALA A 340 28.92 8.12 1.53
N ALA A 341 29.76 8.16 0.48
CA ALA A 341 29.71 9.21 -0.53
C ALA A 341 28.46 9.11 -1.40
N PHE A 342 28.02 7.88 -1.69
CA PHE A 342 26.76 7.64 -2.38
C PHE A 342 25.56 8.09 -1.53
N GLU A 343 25.56 7.76 -0.25
CA GLU A 343 24.49 8.13 0.68
C GLU A 343 24.35 9.64 0.93
N VAL A 344 25.38 10.43 0.62
CA VAL A 344 25.34 11.89 0.71
C VAL A 344 25.51 12.54 -0.66
N ARG A 345 25.29 11.82 -1.76
CA ARG A 345 25.59 12.26 -3.12
C ARG A 345 24.95 13.59 -3.51
N ASP A 346 23.72 13.86 -3.05
CA ASP A 346 22.99 15.09 -3.36
C ASP A 346 23.63 16.34 -2.73
N ASP A 347 24.51 16.11 -1.75
CA ASP A 347 25.28 17.11 -1.04
C ASP A 347 26.70 17.30 -1.62
N LEU A 348 27.05 16.61 -2.72
CA LEU A 348 28.38 16.59 -3.33
C LEU A 348 28.36 17.21 -4.74
N ASP A 349 29.38 18.01 -5.05
CA ASP A 349 29.58 18.57 -6.40
C ASP A 349 29.99 17.47 -7.41
N HIS A 350 30.61 16.39 -6.91
CA HIS A 350 31.16 15.29 -7.72
C HIS A 350 30.81 13.95 -7.06
N PRO A 351 29.56 13.46 -7.19
CA PRO A 351 29.15 12.23 -6.53
C PRO A 351 30.04 11.06 -6.97
N VAL A 352 30.35 10.14 -6.06
CA VAL A 352 31.10 8.90 -6.32
C VAL A 352 30.53 7.78 -5.46
N GLY A 353 30.69 6.53 -5.91
CA GLY A 353 30.31 5.37 -5.14
C GLY A 353 29.00 4.73 -5.61
N PHE A 354 28.48 3.87 -4.77
CA PHE A 354 27.37 2.97 -5.06
C PHE A 354 26.60 2.71 -3.77
N GLY A 355 25.31 2.35 -3.89
CA GLY A 355 24.42 2.11 -2.76
C GLY A 355 24.48 0.69 -2.21
N PHE A 356 23.84 0.47 -1.06
CA PHE A 356 23.69 -0.85 -0.47
C PHE A 356 22.90 -1.82 -1.36
N ASP A 357 21.87 -1.31 -2.05
CA ASP A 357 20.99 -2.10 -2.92
C ASP A 357 21.61 -2.42 -4.30
N THR A 358 22.87 -2.04 -4.52
CA THR A 358 23.58 -2.36 -5.77
C THR A 358 23.65 -3.87 -5.94
N ALA A 359 23.04 -4.37 -7.01
CA ALA A 359 23.05 -5.79 -7.37
C ALA A 359 24.50 -6.29 -7.56
N LEU A 360 24.74 -7.52 -7.10
CA LEU A 360 26.04 -8.15 -7.08
C LEU A 360 25.99 -9.55 -7.69
N ASP A 361 26.78 -9.75 -8.74
CA ASP A 361 27.02 -11.04 -9.39
C ASP A 361 28.48 -11.48 -9.15
N LEU A 362 28.72 -12.11 -8.00
CA LEU A 362 30.02 -12.67 -7.59
C LEU A 362 29.91 -14.13 -7.12
N PRO A 363 29.59 -15.08 -8.02
CA PRO A 363 29.11 -16.42 -7.66
C PRO A 363 30.13 -17.35 -7.01
N GLU A 364 31.43 -16.99 -6.95
CA GLU A 364 32.46 -17.88 -6.40
C GLU A 364 32.85 -17.61 -4.94
N TRP A 365 32.58 -16.43 -4.37
CA TRP A 365 33.24 -15.98 -3.12
C TRP A 365 32.28 -15.55 -2.01
N THR A 366 31.00 -15.36 -2.35
CA THR A 366 29.95 -14.91 -1.44
C THR A 366 28.61 -15.39 -2.00
N ASP A 367 27.63 -15.60 -1.13
CA ASP A 367 26.22 -15.78 -1.45
C ASP A 367 25.45 -14.45 -1.47
N ALA A 368 26.12 -13.33 -1.19
CA ALA A 368 25.53 -12.00 -1.28
C ALA A 368 25.10 -11.68 -2.71
N THR A 369 23.85 -11.27 -2.84
CA THR A 369 23.20 -10.80 -4.07
C THR A 369 23.19 -9.27 -4.17
N THR A 370 23.47 -8.59 -3.06
CA THR A 370 23.63 -7.13 -3.01
C THR A 370 24.95 -6.72 -2.36
N VAL A 371 25.37 -5.48 -2.62
CA VAL A 371 26.51 -4.88 -1.93
C VAL A 371 26.30 -4.82 -0.42
N GLY A 372 25.07 -4.57 0.05
CA GLY A 372 24.78 -4.48 1.47
C GLY A 372 24.97 -5.80 2.20
N GLU A 373 24.49 -6.89 1.62
CA GLU A 373 24.73 -8.24 2.15
C GLU A 373 26.24 -8.54 2.19
N ALA A 374 26.97 -8.22 1.11
CA ALA A 374 28.42 -8.40 1.06
C ALA A 374 29.15 -7.53 2.10
N PHE A 375 28.66 -6.31 2.35
CA PHE A 375 29.19 -5.40 3.35
C PHE A 375 29.06 -5.98 4.76
N GLU A 376 27.88 -6.51 5.11
CA GLU A 376 27.63 -7.15 6.40
C GLU A 376 28.53 -8.38 6.60
N GLN A 377 28.70 -9.22 5.57
CA GLN A 377 29.61 -10.36 5.62
C GLN A 377 31.07 -9.95 5.87
N ILE A 378 31.53 -8.85 5.25
CA ILE A 378 32.88 -8.33 5.45
C ILE A 378 33.02 -7.77 6.87
N GLU A 379 32.04 -6.98 7.33
CA GLU A 379 32.08 -6.36 8.65
C GLU A 379 32.07 -7.42 9.77
N ASP A 380 31.21 -8.43 9.66
CA ASP A 380 31.15 -9.55 10.60
C ASP A 380 32.49 -10.31 10.67
N ALA A 381 33.09 -10.60 9.51
CA ALA A 381 34.38 -11.27 9.44
C ALA A 381 35.51 -10.46 10.10
N ILE A 382 35.47 -9.12 10.04
CA ILE A 382 36.46 -8.26 10.71
C ILE A 382 36.22 -8.25 12.23
N LEU A 383 34.99 -8.00 12.68
CA LEU A 383 34.66 -7.82 14.09
C LEU A 383 34.81 -9.11 14.91
N HIS A 384 34.51 -10.25 14.28
CA HIS A 384 34.53 -11.56 14.95
C HIS A 384 35.74 -12.42 14.56
N HIS A 385 36.76 -11.83 13.90
CA HIS A 385 37.95 -12.53 13.41
C HIS A 385 37.63 -13.79 12.57
N GLY A 386 36.62 -13.69 11.71
CA GLY A 386 36.22 -14.72 10.76
C GLY A 386 37.18 -14.85 9.57
N ASP A 387 36.66 -15.14 8.37
CA ASP A 387 37.50 -15.30 7.17
C ASP A 387 37.99 -13.93 6.63
N LEU A 388 39.10 -13.46 7.20
CA LEU A 388 39.78 -12.23 6.77
C LEU A 388 40.30 -12.32 5.32
N HIS A 389 40.47 -13.52 4.76
CA HIS A 389 40.90 -13.67 3.37
C HIS A 389 39.74 -13.41 2.41
N MET A 390 38.55 -13.93 2.71
CA MET A 390 37.29 -13.60 2.04
C MET A 390 37.01 -12.10 2.17
N ALA A 391 36.99 -11.56 3.39
CA ALA A 391 36.70 -10.15 3.67
C ALA A 391 37.59 -9.20 2.84
N LYS A 392 38.89 -9.51 2.76
CA LYS A 392 39.83 -8.75 1.93
C LYS A 392 39.55 -8.87 0.43
N ARG A 393 39.24 -10.08 -0.06
CA ARG A 393 38.96 -10.30 -1.49
C ARG A 393 37.69 -9.57 -1.89
N LEU A 394 36.62 -9.71 -1.12
CA LEU A 394 35.33 -9.12 -1.39
C LEU A 394 35.39 -7.59 -1.32
N SER A 395 35.89 -6.99 -0.24
CA SER A 395 36.07 -5.53 -0.14
C SER A 395 36.93 -4.95 -1.27
N LYS A 396 37.94 -5.70 -1.74
CA LYS A 396 38.78 -5.30 -2.87
C LYS A 396 38.06 -5.42 -4.22
N ALA A 397 37.25 -6.45 -4.43
CA ALA A 397 36.44 -6.63 -5.62
C ALA A 397 35.42 -5.49 -5.75
N LEU A 398 34.69 -5.20 -4.66
CA LEU A 398 33.69 -4.14 -4.63
C LEU A 398 34.29 -2.75 -4.88
N THR A 399 35.45 -2.44 -4.29
CA THR A 399 36.17 -1.16 -4.55
C THR A 399 36.77 -1.05 -5.96
N ARG A 400 36.55 -2.05 -6.82
CA ARG A 400 36.91 -2.06 -8.24
C ARG A 400 35.70 -2.20 -9.16
N GLY A 401 34.49 -2.33 -8.61
CA GLY A 401 33.27 -2.59 -9.37
C GLY A 401 33.18 -4.01 -9.93
N GLU A 402 33.97 -4.96 -9.42
CA GLU A 402 33.89 -6.34 -9.87
C GLU A 402 32.55 -6.94 -9.44
N GLY A 403 31.80 -7.51 -10.39
CA GLY A 403 30.48 -8.12 -10.16
C GLY A 403 29.32 -7.15 -9.99
N MET A 404 29.52 -5.84 -10.20
CA MET A 404 28.43 -4.86 -10.21
C MET A 404 28.09 -4.50 -11.67
N GLU A 405 26.82 -4.31 -11.98
CA GLU A 405 26.37 -3.75 -13.27
C GLU A 405 26.60 -2.22 -13.31
N VAL A 406 27.87 -1.80 -13.19
CA VAL A 406 28.26 -0.38 -13.24
C VAL A 406 28.92 -0.04 -14.57
N THR A 407 28.40 0.97 -15.28
CA THR A 407 29.05 1.51 -16.49
C THR A 407 30.23 2.40 -16.11
N CYS A 408 31.43 1.81 -16.04
CA CYS A 408 32.68 2.55 -15.85
C CYS A 408 33.35 2.79 -17.21
N HIS A 409 33.40 4.05 -17.69
CA HIS A 409 34.20 4.43 -18.86
C HIS A 409 35.61 4.89 -18.48
#